data_AF-A0A099KSC3-F1
#
_entry.id   AF-A0A099KSC3-F1
#
_cell.length_a   1.000
_cell.length_b   1.000
_cell.length_c   1.000
_cell.angle_alpha   90.00
_cell.angle_beta   90.00
_cell.angle_gamma   90.00
#
_symmetry.space_group_name_H-M   'P 1'
#
loop_
_entity.id
_entity.type
_entity.pdbx_description
1 polymer ?
#
loop_
_entity_poly.entity_id
_entity_poly.type
_entity_poly.pdbx_seq_one_letter_code
_entity_poly.pdbx_strand_id
1 'polypeptide(L)'
;MKFRYSMVSVLMVWLSIFVAAYPVWVISEYLSILLNIADGASITDQANGWLWFTLLILEFLIVVTVCYVLWALIFGKLNGWSPQKSFGVFIKFKYPKHWYKAKVT
;
A
#
# COMPACT_ATOMS: atom_id res chain seq x y z
N MET A 1 -27.40 5.78 7.85
CA MET A 1 -26.08 6.35 8.19
C MET A 1 -25.17 6.24 6.96
N LYS A 2 -24.78 7.36 6.34
CA LYS A 2 -23.94 7.39 5.13
C LYS A 2 -22.47 7.14 5.51
N PHE A 3 -22.16 5.96 6.05
CA PHE A 3 -20.76 5.50 6.20
C PHE A 3 -20.23 5.23 4.79
N ARG A 4 -19.78 6.32 4.18
CA ARG A 4 -19.34 6.42 2.80
C ARG A 4 -18.12 5.50 2.64
N TYR A 5 -18.16 4.62 1.64
CA TYR A 5 -17.07 3.74 1.19
C TYR A 5 -15.68 4.42 1.11
N SER A 6 -15.62 5.75 1.01
CA SER A 6 -14.42 6.56 1.21
C SER A 6 -13.66 6.26 2.53
N MET A 7 -14.37 6.04 3.64
CA MET A 7 -13.74 5.72 4.92
C MET A 7 -13.16 4.30 4.92
N VAL A 8 -13.82 3.36 4.24
CA VAL A 8 -13.30 1.99 4.05
C VAL A 8 -12.01 2.03 3.22
N SER A 9 -11.96 2.81 2.15
CA SER A 9 -10.74 2.96 1.34
C SER A 9 -9.57 3.53 2.14
N VAL A 10 -9.84 4.56 2.97
CA VAL A 10 -8.82 5.13 3.86
C VAL A 10 -8.32 4.09 4.88
N LEU A 11 -9.24 3.35 5.51
CA LEU A 11 -8.88 2.26 6.43
C LEU A 11 -8.07 1.16 5.76
N MET A 12 -8.36 0.82 4.49
CA MET A 12 -7.58 -0.18 3.74
C MET A 12 -6.15 0.29 3.43
N VAL A 13 -5.95 1.59 3.17
CA VAL A 13 -4.60 2.17 3.01
C VAL A 13 -3.84 2.07 4.33
N TRP A 14 -4.44 2.45 5.45
CA TRP A 14 -3.82 2.35 6.77
C TRP A 14 -3.50 0.90 7.16
N LEU A 15 -4.41 -0.04 6.86
CA LEU A 15 -4.18 -1.45 7.08
C LEU A 15 -3.02 -1.97 6.20
N SER A 16 -2.94 -1.51 4.95
CA SER A 16 -1.83 -1.87 4.05
C SER A 16 -0.49 -1.34 4.56
N ILE A 17 -0.45 -0.13 5.12
CA ILE A 17 0.75 0.42 5.77
C ILE A 17 1.16 -0.43 6.98
N PHE A 18 0.20 -0.80 7.83
CA PHE A 18 0.49 -1.62 9.01
C PHE A 18 0.99 -3.02 8.63
N VAL A 19 0.35 -3.65 7.65
CA VAL A 19 0.75 -4.98 7.15
C VAL A 19 2.08 -4.93 6.39
N ALA A 20 2.40 -3.81 5.72
CA ALA A 20 3.67 -3.61 5.02
C ALA A 20 4.87 -3.45 5.95
N ALA A 21 4.67 -3.03 7.20
CA ALA A 21 5.77 -2.77 8.14
C ALA A 21 6.65 -4.00 8.40
N TYR A 22 6.04 -5.18 8.57
CA TYR A 22 6.77 -6.42 8.82
C TYR A 22 7.63 -6.88 7.62
N PRO A 23 7.09 -7.03 6.39
CA PRO A 23 7.90 -7.39 5.23
C PRO A 23 8.98 -6.35 4.91
N VAL A 24 8.71 -5.05 5.10
CA VAL A 24 9.73 -4.00 4.93
C VAL A 24 10.86 -4.16 5.95
N TRP A 25 10.53 -4.45 7.21
CA TRP A 25 11.54 -4.72 8.23
C TRP A 25 12.41 -5.94 7.86
N VAL A 26 11.80 -7.04 7.42
CA VAL A 26 12.53 -8.26 7.00
C VAL A 26 13.45 -7.99 5.82
N ILE A 27 12.97 -7.32 4.76
CA ILE A 27 13.79 -7.02 3.58
C ILE A 27 14.93 -6.05 3.94
N SER A 28 14.66 -5.05 4.79
CA SER A 28 15.68 -4.13 5.30
C SER A 28 16.78 -4.84 6.10
N GLU A 29 16.44 -5.85 6.89
CA GLU A 29 17.39 -6.69 7.62
C GLU A 29 18.25 -7.55 6.68
N TYR A 30 17.64 -8.15 5.65
CA TYR A 30 18.43 -8.88 4.65
C TYR A 30 19.37 -7.96 3.87
N LEU A 31 18.94 -6.74 3.54
CA LEU A 31 19.78 -5.74 2.88
C LEU A 31 20.95 -5.32 3.77
N SER A 32 20.73 -5.10 5.07
CA SER A 32 21.80 -4.70 5.98
C SER A 32 22.89 -5.78 6.08
N ILE A 33 22.51 -7.06 6.12
CA ILE A 33 23.42 -8.21 6.11
C ILE A 33 24.22 -8.26 4.79
N LEU A 34 23.55 -8.16 3.64
CA LEU A 34 24.20 -8.20 2.32
C LEU A 34 25.22 -7.07 2.12
N LEU A 35 24.98 -5.93 2.76
CA LEU A 35 25.77 -4.71 2.62
C LEU A 35 26.77 -4.51 3.75
N ASN A 36 26.83 -5.45 4.69
CA ASN A 36 27.73 -5.44 5.84
C ASN A 36 27.60 -4.15 6.67
N ILE A 37 26.36 -3.66 6.81
CA ILE A 37 26.04 -2.48 7.60
C ILE A 37 26.07 -2.89 9.08
N ALA A 38 26.87 -2.18 9.88
CA ALA A 38 26.96 -2.42 11.31
C ALA A 38 25.60 -2.20 12.00
N ASP A 39 25.28 -3.10 12.92
CA ASP A 39 24.00 -3.08 13.62
C ASP A 39 23.86 -1.80 14.45
N GLY A 40 22.72 -1.12 14.34
CA GLY A 40 22.48 0.17 15.01
C GLY A 40 23.19 1.39 14.41
N ALA A 41 23.90 1.26 13.28
CA ALA A 41 24.48 2.42 12.60
C ALA A 41 23.37 3.34 12.03
N SER A 42 23.44 4.63 12.33
CA SER A 42 22.50 5.60 11.74
C SER A 42 22.68 5.63 10.22
N ILE A 43 21.57 5.59 9.48
CA ILE A 43 21.56 5.70 8.03
C ILE A 43 22.23 7.02 7.59
N THR A 44 22.09 8.10 8.35
CA THR A 44 22.65 9.42 8.02
C THR A 44 24.17 9.49 8.09
N ASP A 45 24.80 8.60 8.86
CA ASP A 45 26.23 8.68 9.18
C ASP A 45 27.07 7.84 8.20
N GLN A 46 26.40 7.13 7.29
CA GLN A 46 27.05 6.34 6.25
C GLN A 46 27.36 7.20 5.01
N ALA A 47 28.48 6.92 4.35
CA ALA A 47 28.90 7.62 3.13
C ALA A 47 27.83 7.64 2.03
N ASN A 48 26.95 6.62 2.00
CA ASN A 48 25.83 6.49 1.05
C ASN A 48 24.45 6.58 1.72
N GLY A 49 24.34 7.23 2.89
CA GLY A 49 23.13 7.27 3.70
C GLY A 49 21.85 7.68 2.96
N TRP A 50 21.95 8.67 2.08
CA TRP A 50 20.82 9.14 1.27
C TRP A 50 20.35 8.11 0.23
N LEU A 51 21.27 7.33 -0.34
CA LEU A 51 20.93 6.24 -1.25
C LEU A 51 20.14 5.16 -0.50
N TRP A 52 20.56 4.82 0.72
CA TRP A 52 19.88 3.85 1.57
C TRP A 52 18.50 4.30 2.00
N PHE A 53 18.38 5.56 2.43
CA PHE A 53 17.09 6.14 2.76
C PHE A 53 16.12 6.11 1.57
N THR A 54 16.62 6.41 0.37
CA THR A 54 15.83 6.34 -0.87
C THR A 54 15.40 4.91 -1.18
N LEU A 55 16.30 3.92 -1.05
CA LEU A 55 15.97 2.51 -1.26
C LEU A 55 14.91 2.02 -0.26
N LEU A 56 15.02 2.39 1.01
CA LEU A 56 14.06 2.02 2.06
C LEU A 56 12.67 2.65 1.83
N ILE A 57 12.61 3.90 1.39
CA ILE A 57 11.33 4.53 0.98
C ILE A 57 10.74 3.79 -0.23
N LEU A 58 11.56 3.48 -1.23
CA LEU A 58 11.10 2.87 -2.47
C LEU A 58 10.58 1.45 -2.21
N GLU A 59 11.27 0.69 -1.37
CA GLU A 59 10.85 -0.61 -0.87
C GLU A 59 9.51 -0.51 -0.13
N PHE A 60 9.38 0.42 0.82
CA PHE A 60 8.12 0.66 1.54
C PHE A 60 6.96 0.96 0.58
N LEU A 61 7.17 1.85 -0.41
CA LEU A 61 6.16 2.18 -1.41
C LEU A 61 5.75 0.98 -2.25
N ILE A 62 6.71 0.14 -2.66
CA ILE A 62 6.42 -1.08 -3.43
C ILE A 62 5.58 -2.05 -2.58
N VAL A 63 5.99 -2.33 -1.35
CA VAL A 63 5.30 -3.27 -0.47
C VAL A 63 3.89 -2.79 -0.14
N VAL A 64 3.71 -1.51 0.22
CA VAL A 64 2.38 -0.93 0.44
C VAL A 64 1.51 -1.02 -0.81
N THR A 65 2.07 -0.76 -1.99
CA THR A 65 1.35 -0.87 -3.26
C THR A 65 0.91 -2.31 -3.54
N VAL A 66 1.78 -3.30 -3.29
CA VAL A 66 1.45 -4.72 -3.44
C VAL A 66 0.33 -5.12 -2.48
N CYS A 67 0.45 -4.78 -1.19
CA CYS A 67 -0.59 -5.05 -0.20
C CYS A 67 -1.93 -4.42 -0.62
N TYR A 68 -1.90 -3.17 -1.08
CA TYR A 68 -3.08 -2.46 -1.54
C TYR A 68 -3.74 -3.12 -2.76
N VAL A 69 -2.93 -3.55 -3.75
CA VAL A 69 -3.43 -4.27 -4.94
C VAL A 69 -4.04 -5.62 -4.57
N LEU A 70 -3.40 -6.38 -3.67
CA LEU A 70 -3.95 -7.65 -3.18
C LEU A 70 -5.30 -7.44 -2.49
N TRP A 71 -5.40 -6.42 -1.66
CA TRP A 71 -6.65 -6.02 -1.01
C TRP A 71 -7.74 -5.64 -2.02
N ALA A 72 -7.39 -4.87 -3.06
CA ALA A 72 -8.31 -4.52 -4.14
C ALA A 72 -8.85 -5.75 -4.88
N LEU A 73 -8.01 -6.74 -5.12
CA LEU A 73 -8.40 -7.99 -5.77
C LEU A 73 -9.31 -8.85 -4.87
N ILE A 74 -8.98 -8.96 -3.57
CA ILE A 74 -9.82 -9.66 -2.59
C ILE A 74 -11.19 -9.02 -2.51
N PHE A 75 -11.25 -7.70 -2.35
CA PHE A 75 -12.52 -6.97 -2.25
C PHE A 75 -13.33 -7.07 -3.54
N GLY A 76 -12.67 -6.95 -4.70
CA GLY A 76 -13.30 -7.16 -6.00
C GLY A 76 -13.92 -8.55 -6.15
N LYS A 77 -13.19 -9.60 -5.75
CA LYS A 77 -13.68 -10.98 -5.77
C LYS A 77 -14.89 -11.17 -4.85
N LEU A 78 -14.86 -10.62 -3.64
CA LEU A 78 -15.98 -10.70 -2.68
C LEU A 78 -17.25 -10.00 -3.20
N ASN A 79 -17.09 -8.95 -4.01
CA ASN A 79 -18.21 -8.21 -4.60
C ASN A 79 -18.58 -8.68 -6.03
N GLY A 80 -18.01 -9.79 -6.50
CA GLY A 80 -18.29 -10.33 -7.84
C GLY A 80 -17.81 -9.44 -9.00
N TRP A 81 -16.80 -8.61 -8.77
CA TRP A 81 -16.25 -7.73 -9.81
C TRP A 81 -15.25 -8.46 -10.69
N SER A 82 -15.26 -8.14 -11.99
CA SER A 82 -14.20 -8.58 -12.89
C SER A 82 -12.86 -7.96 -12.48
N PRO A 83 -11.72 -8.64 -12.71
CA PRO A 83 -10.40 -8.12 -12.33
C PRO A 83 -10.14 -6.71 -12.87
N GLN A 84 -10.55 -6.42 -14.11
CA GLN A 84 -10.38 -5.08 -14.70
C GLN A 84 -11.19 -3.99 -13.97
N LYS A 85 -12.36 -4.33 -13.41
CA LYS A 85 -13.20 -3.42 -12.62
C LYS A 85 -12.60 -3.18 -11.23
N SER A 86 -12.03 -4.22 -10.61
CA SER A 86 -11.31 -4.14 -9.34
C SER A 86 -10.11 -3.20 -9.44
N PHE A 87 -9.29 -3.34 -10.47
CA PHE A 87 -8.20 -2.39 -10.76
C PHE A 87 -8.72 -1.00 -11.16
N GLY A 88 -9.82 -0.95 -11.92
CA GLY A 88 -10.39 0.29 -12.44
C GLY A 88 -10.93 1.24 -11.37
N VAL A 89 -11.48 0.72 -10.27
CA VAL A 89 -11.98 1.53 -9.14
C VAL A 89 -10.85 2.28 -8.42
N PHE A 90 -9.61 1.81 -8.54
CA PHE A 90 -8.46 2.39 -7.84
C PHE A 90 -7.48 3.15 -8.75
N ILE A 91 -7.36 2.78 -10.03
CA ILE A 91 -6.50 3.48 -11.01
C ILE A 91 -7.25 4.64 -11.69
N LYS A 92 -8.52 4.44 -12.02
CA LYS A 92 -9.37 5.51 -12.53
C LYS A 92 -10.13 6.05 -11.33
N PHE A 93 -9.87 7.29 -10.93
CA PHE A 93 -10.73 8.11 -10.06
C PHE A 93 -12.19 8.26 -10.57
N LYS A 94 -12.65 7.42 -11.51
CA LYS A 94 -14.04 7.23 -11.89
C LYS A 94 -14.68 6.21 -10.96
N TYR A 95 -15.06 6.67 -9.77
CA TYR A 95 -16.03 5.97 -8.95
C TYR A 95 -17.26 5.62 -9.81
N PRO A 96 -17.80 4.40 -9.73
CA PRO A 96 -18.92 3.99 -10.57
C PRO A 96 -20.12 4.93 -10.36
N LYS A 97 -20.74 5.43 -11.44
CA LYS A 97 -21.86 6.39 -11.35
C LYS A 97 -23.05 5.91 -10.50
N HIS A 98 -23.25 4.60 -10.36
CA HIS A 98 -24.30 4.03 -9.50
C HIS A 98 -24.03 4.26 -8.00
N TRP A 99 -22.81 4.62 -7.60
CA TRP A 99 -22.45 5.00 -6.23
C TRP A 99 -22.88 6.43 -5.90
N TYR A 100 -23.17 7.25 -6.91
CA TYR A 100 -23.65 8.63 -6.78
C TYR A 100 -25.15 8.79 -6.94
N LYS A 101 -25.88 7.73 -7.31
CA LYS A 101 -27.34 7.79 -7.34
C LYS A 101 -27.85 7.84 -5.91
N ALA A 102 -28.03 9.06 -5.39
CA ALA A 102 -29.09 9.29 -4.43
C ALA A 102 -30.35 8.72 -5.06
N LYS A 103 -30.99 7.74 -4.40
CA LYS A 103 -32.37 7.37 -4.75
C LYS A 103 -33.15 8.69 -4.69
N VAL A 104 -33.57 9.18 -5.84
CA VAL A 104 -34.56 10.24 -5.93
C VAL A 104 -35.86 9.57 -5.51
N THR A 105 -36.13 9.62 -4.20
CA THR A 105 -37.48 9.50 -3.64
C THR A 105 -38.15 10.84 -3.76
#